data_AF-A0AAW3ZLB1-F1
#
_entry.id   AF-A0AAW3ZLB1-F1
#
_cell.length_a   1.000
_cell.length_b   1.000
_cell.length_c   1.000
_cell.angle_alpha   90.00
_cell.angle_beta   90.00
_cell.angle_gamma   90.00
#
_symmetry.space_group_name_H-M   'P 1'
#
loop_
_entity.id
_entity.type
_entity.pdbx_description
1 polymer ?
#
loop_
_entity_poly.entity_id
_entity_poly.type
_entity_poly.pdbx_seq_one_letter_code
_entity_poly.pdbx_strand_id
1 'polypeptide(L)'
;MATEFVVVFGAIAALLLLGAILALWSGLRGAVTNADGDGALARIERKLDLLLDNAGLRYDPLDGLPLSIQALVKQGKTIEAIKLYREAKGVGLKAAKEAIDEIRRLG
;
A
#
# COMPACT_ATOMS: atom_id res chain seq x y z
N MET A 1 2.91 17.74 55.49
CA MET A 1 4.28 17.19 55.58
C MET A 1 4.33 15.70 55.27
N ALA A 2 4.10 14.76 56.20
CA ALA A 2 4.29 13.32 55.93
C ALA A 2 3.35 12.72 54.85
N THR A 3 2.09 13.15 54.81
CA THR A 3 1.10 12.70 53.81
C THR A 3 1.39 13.20 52.40
N GLU A 4 1.91 14.42 52.25
CA GLU A 4 2.25 14.99 50.94
C GLU A 4 3.43 14.26 50.30
N PHE A 5 4.44 13.87 51.09
CA PHE A 5 5.55 13.05 50.59
C PHE A 5 5.05 11.69 50.09
N VAL A 6 4.20 10.99 50.85
CA VAL A 6 3.67 9.68 50.44
C VAL A 6 2.87 9.77 49.13
N VAL A 7 2.06 10.83 48.97
CA VAL A 7 1.27 11.05 47.74
C VAL A 7 2.18 11.36 46.54
N VAL A 8 3.19 12.21 46.72
CA VAL A 8 4.13 12.58 45.65
C VAL A 8 4.97 11.38 45.21
N PHE A 9 5.52 10.61 46.16
CA PHE A 9 6.29 9.39 45.83
C PHE A 9 5.41 8.33 45.15
N GLY A 10 4.16 8.17 45.58
CA GLY A 10 3.20 7.27 44.92
C GLY A 10 2.89 7.67 43.48
N ALA A 11 2.70 8.97 43.22
CA ALA A 11 2.45 9.50 41.88
C ALA A 11 3.65 9.30 40.94
N ILE A 12 4.87 9.52 41.44
CA ILE A 12 6.11 9.28 40.68
C ILE A 12 6.25 7.79 40.34
N ALA A 13 6.02 6.89 41.30
CA ALA A 13 6.07 5.45 41.06
C ALA A 13 5.04 5.00 40.02
N ALA A 14 3.82 5.55 40.07
CA ALA A 14 2.78 5.26 39.08
C ALA A 14 3.17 5.73 37.67
N LEU A 15 3.77 6.92 37.54
CA LEU A 15 4.26 7.44 36.25
C LEU A 15 5.40 6.61 35.68
N LEU A 16 6.33 6.14 36.52
CA LEU A 16 7.42 5.26 36.11
C LEU A 16 6.90 3.91 35.60
N LEU A 17 5.92 3.33 36.30
CA LEU A 17 5.28 2.08 35.87
C LEU A 17 4.53 2.25 34.55
N LEU A 18 3.80 3.36 34.38
CA LEU A 18 3.11 3.68 33.14
C LEU A 18 4.10 3.81 31.97
N GLY A 19 5.21 4.51 32.17
CA GLY A 19 6.28 4.65 31.17
C GLY A 19 6.92 3.31 30.81
N ALA A 20 7.17 2.44 31.80
CA ALA A 20 7.72 1.11 31.57
C ALA A 20 6.76 0.21 30.79
N ILE A 21 5.46 0.29 31.07
CA ILE A 21 4.42 -0.42 30.31
C ILE A 21 4.39 0.09 28.87
N LEU A 22 4.35 1.41 28.64
CA LEU A 22 4.38 1.96 27.29
C LEU A 22 5.64 1.55 26.51
N ALA A 23 6.80 1.53 27.17
CA ALA A 23 8.05 1.06 26.57
C ALA A 23 7.98 -0.44 26.20
N LEU A 24 7.40 -1.28 27.06
CA LEU A 24 7.24 -2.71 26.80
C LEU A 24 6.32 -2.99 25.60
N TRP A 25 5.23 -2.23 25.47
CA TRP A 25 4.31 -2.31 24.32
C TRP A 25 4.95 -1.81 23.02
N SER A 26 5.86 -0.85 23.10
CA SER A 26 6.65 -0.39 21.95
C SER A 26 7.70 -1.41 21.50
N GLY A 27 8.33 -2.12 22.45
CA GLY A 27 9.39 -3.10 22.17
C GLY A 27 8.88 -4.37 21.49
N LEU A 28 7.65 -4.80 21.79
CA LEU A 28 7.07 -6.01 21.17
C LEU A 28 6.63 -5.80 19.71
N ARG A 29 6.41 -4.56 19.28
CA ARG A 29 6.03 -4.23 17.89
C ARG A 29 7.21 -4.22 16.92
N GLY A 30 8.44 -4.02 17.42
CA GLY A 30 9.64 -3.88 16.60
C GLY A 30 10.28 -5.20 16.15
N ALA A 31 9.94 -6.33 16.78
CA ALA A 31 10.56 -7.63 16.48
C ALA A 31 9.83 -8.48 15.42
N VAL A 32 8.76 -7.95 14.83
CA VAL A 32 8.01 -8.61 13.74
C VAL A 32 8.00 -7.72 12.49
N THR A 33 9.14 -7.12 12.14
CA THR A 33 9.37 -6.72 10.75
C THR A 33 9.96 -7.94 10.06
N ASN A 34 9.07 -8.77 9.51
CA ASN A 34 9.44 -9.85 8.60
C ASN A 34 10.16 -9.22 7.39
N ALA A 35 11.49 -9.17 7.44
CA ALA A 35 12.33 -8.43 6.51
C ALA A 35 12.86 -9.29 5.34
N ASP A 36 12.38 -10.52 5.18
CA ASP A 36 13.02 -11.48 4.27
C ASP A 36 12.25 -11.76 2.96
N GLY A 37 11.06 -11.16 2.77
CA GLY A 37 10.26 -11.32 1.55
C GLY A 37 10.72 -10.48 0.36
N ASP A 38 11.35 -9.33 0.62
CA ASP A 38 11.54 -8.28 -0.39
C ASP A 38 12.68 -8.60 -1.37
N GLY A 39 13.68 -9.37 -0.93
CA GLY A 39 14.89 -9.62 -1.72
C GLY A 39 14.66 -10.48 -2.96
N ALA A 40 13.71 -11.41 -2.93
CA ALA A 40 13.40 -12.25 -4.08
C ALA A 40 12.63 -11.48 -5.15
N LEU A 41 11.63 -10.69 -4.74
CA LEU A 41 10.85 -9.84 -5.64
C LEU A 41 11.73 -8.79 -6.31
N ALA A 42 12.59 -8.11 -5.55
CA ALA A 42 13.50 -7.11 -6.09
C ALA A 42 14.50 -7.69 -7.11
N ARG A 43 14.92 -8.96 -6.96
CA ARG A 43 15.75 -9.64 -7.96
C ARG A 43 14.98 -9.96 -9.23
N ILE A 44 13.69 -10.30 -9.11
CA ILE A 44 12.83 -10.61 -10.25
C ILE A 44 12.51 -9.33 -11.02
N GLU A 45 12.14 -8.25 -10.34
CA GLU A 45 11.90 -6.93 -10.94
C GLU A 45 13.11 -6.47 -11.74
N ARG A 46 14.32 -6.47 -11.15
CA ARG A 46 15.55 -6.11 -11.87
C ARG A 46 15.81 -6.96 -13.11
N LYS A 47 15.55 -8.27 -13.04
CA LYS A 47 15.71 -9.14 -14.20
C LYS A 47 14.66 -8.83 -15.27
N LEU A 48 13.42 -8.52 -14.87
CA LEU A 48 12.36 -8.17 -15.79
C LEU A 48 12.67 -6.85 -16.50
N ASP A 49 13.13 -5.84 -15.78
CA ASP A 49 13.55 -4.56 -16.37
C ASP A 49 14.65 -4.77 -17.42
N LEU A 50 15.65 -5.60 -17.12
CA LEU A 50 16.71 -5.94 -18.08
C LEU A 50 16.17 -6.64 -19.34
N LEU A 51 15.18 -7.53 -19.18
CA LEU A 51 14.55 -8.21 -20.32
C LEU A 51 13.70 -7.24 -21.16
N LEU A 52 12.95 -6.35 -20.52
CA LEU A 52 12.14 -5.33 -21.18
C LEU A 52 13.02 -4.34 -21.95
N ASP A 53 14.09 -3.84 -21.32
CA ASP A 53 15.06 -2.93 -21.95
C ASP A 53 15.76 -3.58 -23.13
N ASN A 54 16.25 -4.83 -22.97
CA ASN A 54 16.90 -5.55 -24.07
C ASN A 54 15.94 -5.84 -25.23
N ALA A 55 14.66 -6.10 -24.94
CA ALA A 55 13.62 -6.28 -25.95
C ALA A 55 13.12 -4.95 -26.56
N GLY A 56 13.53 -3.80 -26.01
CA GLY A 56 13.02 -2.48 -26.40
C GLY A 56 11.53 -2.29 -26.10
N LEU A 57 10.99 -3.04 -25.13
CA LEU A 57 9.57 -3.02 -24.77
C LEU A 57 9.35 -2.13 -23.54
N ARG A 58 8.34 -1.26 -23.62
CA ARG A 58 7.79 -0.58 -22.45
C ARG A 58 6.48 -1.23 -22.07
N TYR A 59 6.35 -1.62 -20.80
CA TYR A 59 5.09 -2.07 -20.25
C TYR A 59 4.33 -0.86 -19.71
N ASP A 60 3.20 -0.52 -20.33
CA ASP A 60 2.25 0.46 -19.80
C ASP A 60 0.87 -0.22 -19.71
N PRO A 61 0.34 -0.46 -18.50
CA PRO A 61 -0.98 -1.08 -18.30
C PRO A 61 -2.14 -0.33 -18.96
N LEU A 62 -1.92 0.94 -19.32
CA LEU A 62 -2.90 1.80 -19.96
C LEU A 62 -2.75 1.86 -21.49
N ASP A 63 -1.72 1.21 -22.05
CA ASP A 63 -1.47 1.23 -23.48
C ASP A 63 -2.62 0.59 -24.27
N GLY A 64 -2.93 1.16 -25.43
CA GLY A 64 -4.07 0.74 -26.26
C GLY A 64 -5.46 1.09 -25.71
N LEU A 65 -5.57 1.78 -24.57
CA LEU A 65 -6.84 2.35 -24.09
C LEU A 65 -7.04 3.78 -24.61
N PRO A 66 -8.29 4.20 -24.88
CA PRO A 66 -8.61 5.59 -25.15
C PRO A 66 -8.10 6.52 -24.04
N LEU A 67 -7.50 7.66 -24.42
CA LEU A 67 -6.94 8.65 -23.48
C LEU A 67 -7.93 9.10 -22.40
N SER A 68 -9.22 9.13 -22.72
CA SER A 68 -10.30 9.43 -21.79
C SER A 68 -10.40 8.40 -20.66
N ILE A 69 -10.28 7.10 -20.95
CA ILE A 69 -10.25 6.04 -19.94
C ILE A 69 -8.98 6.16 -19.10
N GLN A 70 -7.82 6.38 -19.74
CA GLN A 70 -6.55 6.54 -19.02
C GLN A 70 -6.62 7.70 -18.02
N ALA A 71 -7.18 8.84 -18.42
CA ALA A 71 -7.36 9.99 -17.55
C ALA A 71 -8.28 9.68 -16.36
N LEU A 72 -9.37 8.94 -16.58
CA LEU A 72 -10.30 8.56 -15.51
C LEU A 72 -9.64 7.61 -14.51
N VAL A 73 -8.86 6.63 -14.99
CA VAL A 73 -8.10 5.72 -14.12
C VAL A 73 -7.08 6.50 -13.29
N LYS A 74 -6.29 7.38 -13.92
CA LYS A 74 -5.31 8.26 -13.23
C LYS A 74 -5.95 9.21 -12.22
N GLN A 75 -7.19 9.65 -12.47
CA GLN A 75 -7.96 10.51 -11.55
C GLN A 75 -8.69 9.72 -10.45
N GLY A 76 -8.59 8.39 -10.41
CA GLY A 76 -9.32 7.54 -9.46
C GLY A 76 -10.82 7.42 -9.72
N LYS A 77 -11.32 7.95 -10.85
CA LYS A 77 -12.73 7.94 -11.27
C LYS A 77 -13.12 6.59 -11.86
N THR A 78 -13.22 5.60 -10.98
CA THR A 78 -13.30 4.18 -11.36
C THR A 78 -14.63 3.81 -11.99
N ILE A 79 -15.74 4.36 -11.49
CA ILE A 79 -17.07 4.04 -12.02
C ILE A 79 -17.21 4.55 -13.46
N GLU A 80 -16.73 5.77 -13.71
CA GLU A 80 -16.69 6.39 -15.03
C GLU A 80 -15.75 5.63 -15.97
N ALA A 81 -14.57 5.21 -15.48
CA ALA A 81 -13.64 4.39 -16.26
C ALA A 81 -14.26 3.05 -16.66
N ILE A 82 -14.95 2.35 -15.74
CA ILE A 82 -15.65 1.08 -16.01
C ILE A 82 -16.76 1.30 -17.03
N LYS A 83 -17.56 2.36 -16.88
CA LYS A 83 -18.64 2.68 -17.81
C LYS A 83 -18.09 2.88 -19.22
N LEU A 84 -17.06 3.71 -19.36
CA LEU A 84 -16.47 4.03 -20.64
C LEU A 84 -15.73 2.83 -21.25
N TYR A 85 -15.06 2.01 -20.44
CA TYR A 85 -14.45 0.76 -20.88
C TYR A 85 -15.47 -0.22 -21.43
N ARG A 86 -16.63 -0.33 -20.76
CA ARG A 86 -17.76 -1.14 -21.21
C ARG A 86 -18.28 -0.67 -22.56
N GLU A 87 -18.46 0.63 -22.73
CA GLU A 87 -18.94 1.24 -23.98
C GLU A 87 -17.92 1.07 -25.12
N ALA A 88 -16.62 1.27 -24.82
CA ALA A 88 -15.56 1.18 -25.82
C ALA A 88 -15.25 -0.26 -26.28
N LYS A 89 -15.34 -1.25 -25.39
CA LYS A 89 -15.00 -2.65 -25.68
C LYS A 89 -16.23 -3.55 -25.87
N GLY A 90 -17.43 -3.07 -25.58
CA GLY A 90 -18.69 -3.84 -25.69
C GLY A 90 -18.78 -5.03 -24.72
N VAL A 91 -18.02 -5.01 -23.62
CA VAL A 91 -17.97 -6.12 -22.66
C VAL A 91 -19.07 -6.02 -21.60
N GLY A 92 -19.28 -7.09 -20.83
CA GLY A 92 -20.17 -7.06 -19.66
C GLY A 92 -19.61 -6.22 -18.51
N LEU A 93 -20.46 -5.81 -17.57
CA LEU A 93 -20.06 -5.00 -16.40
C LEU A 93 -18.99 -5.69 -15.54
N LYS A 94 -19.10 -7.01 -15.34
CA LYS A 94 -18.12 -7.80 -14.58
C LYS A 94 -16.73 -7.72 -15.22
N ALA A 95 -16.64 -8.02 -16.52
CA ALA A 95 -15.38 -7.97 -17.26
C ALA A 95 -14.78 -6.55 -17.32
N ALA A 96 -15.62 -5.53 -17.47
CA ALA A 96 -15.16 -4.13 -17.44
C ALA A 96 -14.58 -3.76 -16.07
N LYS A 97 -15.23 -4.18 -14.99
CA LYS A 97 -14.73 -3.96 -13.62
C LYS A 97 -13.41 -4.68 -13.39
N GLU A 98 -13.33 -5.96 -13.72
CA GLU A 98 -12.11 -6.76 -13.55
C GLU A 98 -10.92 -6.16 -14.31
N ALA A 99 -11.13 -5.68 -15.53
CA ALA A 99 -10.08 -5.02 -16.31
C ALA A 99 -9.59 -3.73 -15.65
N ILE A 100 -10.50 -2.85 -15.23
CA ILE A 100 -10.12 -1.57 -14.59
C ILE A 100 -9.48 -1.80 -13.22
N ASP A 101 -9.99 -2.75 -12.44
CA ASP A 101 -9.43 -3.09 -11.13
C ASP A 101 -8.00 -3.64 -11.27
N GLU A 102 -7.74 -4.48 -12.28
CA GLU A 102 -6.39 -5.00 -12.55
C GLU A 102 -5.43 -3.90 -13.00
N ILE A 103 -5.87 -3.01 -13.90
CA ILE A 103 -5.06 -1.86 -14.33
C ILE A 103 -4.69 -0.98 -13.12
N ARG A 104 -5.65 -0.72 -12.22
CA ARG A 104 -5.41 0.07 -11.00
C ARG A 104 -4.49 -0.62 -10.00
N ARG A 105 -4.31 -1.94 -10.09
CA ARG A 105 -3.37 -2.69 -9.26
C ARG A 105 -1.93 -2.59 -9.77
N LEU A 106 -1.78 -2.35 -11.07
CA LEU A 106 -0.50 -2.35 -11.79
C LEU A 106 0.11 -0.96 -11.99
N GLY A 107 -0.70 0.11 -11.90
CA GLY A 107 -0.27 1.51 -12.02
C GLY A 107 -0.27 2.25 -10.70
#